data_AF-A0A7J7HQ62-F1
#
_entry.id   AF-A0A7J7HQ62-F1
#
_cell.length_a   1.000
_cell.length_b   1.000
_cell.length_c   1.000
_cell.angle_alpha   90.00
_cell.angle_beta   90.00
_cell.angle_gamma   90.00
#
_symmetry.space_group_name_H-M   'P 1'
#
loop_
_entity.id
_entity.type
_entity.pdbx_description
1 polymer ?
#
loop_
_entity_poly.entity_id
_entity_poly.type
_entity_poly.pdbx_seq_one_letter_code
_entity_poly.pdbx_strand_id
1 'polypeptide(L)'
;MIEPPLPEEIQEKLSSSEKEYSKNHSATIKSYQSEMDLDLAVDMVPPKDPYIKVRVLDDIGSVALSDQIANLARHAILFLRRTDAETYISQVVYLNFVSIHTPWVVGPNNIILGRDEQGLMEELTD
;
A
#
# COMPACT_ATOMS: atom_id res chain seq x y z
N MET A 1 4.12 0.90 16.88
CA MET A 1 4.59 1.37 15.55
C MET A 1 4.84 2.88 15.65
N ILE A 2 5.88 3.42 15.00
CA ILE A 2 6.19 4.87 15.03
C ILE A 2 5.46 5.49 13.84
N GLU A 3 4.53 6.41 14.12
CA GLU A 3 3.91 7.22 13.07
C GLU A 3 5.02 7.87 12.20
N PRO A 4 4.97 7.75 10.87
CA PRO A 4 5.97 8.38 10.02
C PRO A 4 5.91 9.91 10.24
N PRO A 5 7.07 10.57 10.36
CA PRO A 5 7.11 12.02 10.52
C PRO A 5 6.43 12.68 9.32
N LEU A 6 5.65 13.72 9.58
CA LEU A 6 4.98 14.48 8.53
C LEU A 6 6.00 14.94 7.46
N PRO A 7 5.63 14.96 6.18
CA PRO A 7 6.49 15.52 5.13
C PRO A 7 6.96 16.94 5.45
N GLU A 8 8.22 17.25 5.13
CA GLU A 8 8.85 18.54 5.45
C GLU A 8 8.06 19.73 4.88
N GLU A 9 7.52 19.59 3.66
CA GLU A 9 6.66 20.57 2.99
C GLU A 9 5.42 20.96 3.80
N ILE A 10 4.87 20.01 4.57
CA ILE A 10 3.71 20.24 5.43
C ILE A 10 4.17 20.86 6.74
N GLN A 11 5.31 20.42 7.29
CA GLN A 11 5.87 20.98 8.51
C GLN A 11 6.24 22.46 8.36
N GLU A 12 6.73 22.91 7.20
CA GLU A 12 7.08 24.31 6.97
C GLU A 12 5.86 25.24 6.95
N LYS A 13 4.69 24.72 6.57
CA LYS A 13 3.43 25.48 6.52
C LYS A 13 2.71 25.59 7.86
N LEU A 14 3.13 24.83 8.87
CA LEU A 14 2.55 24.86 10.21
C LEU A 14 3.11 26.01 11.04
N SER A 15 2.23 26.69 11.77
CA SER A 15 2.62 27.66 12.79
C SER A 15 3.35 26.97 13.97
N SER A 16 4.10 27.74 14.75
CA SER A 16 4.82 27.20 15.92
C SER A 16 3.90 26.49 16.91
N SER A 17 2.70 27.04 17.13
CA SER A 17 1.69 26.46 18.02
C SER A 17 1.13 25.13 17.48
N GLU A 18 0.90 25.02 16.17
CA GLU A 18 0.40 23.78 15.55
C GLU A 18 1.44 22.67 15.57
N LYS A 19 2.73 23.00 15.44
CA LYS A 19 3.83 22.03 15.56
C LYS A 19 3.87 21.42 16.96
N GLU A 20 3.71 22.24 17.99
CA GLU A 20 3.65 21.77 19.38
C GLU A 20 2.38 20.95 19.64
N TYR A 21 1.24 21.43 19.14
CA TYR A 21 -0.03 20.70 19.23
C TYR A 21 0.04 19.33 18.57
N SER A 22 0.57 19.23 17.35
CA SER A 22 0.72 17.96 16.62
C SER A 22 1.57 16.97 17.41
N LYS A 23 2.72 17.42 17.95
CA LYS A 23 3.59 16.57 18.79
C LYS A 23 2.87 16.07 20.05
N ASN A 24 2.19 16.95 20.78
CA ASN A 24 1.48 16.58 22.00
C ASN A 24 0.30 15.65 21.71
N HIS A 25 -0.41 15.89 20.60
CA HIS A 25 -1.52 15.05 20.17
C HIS A 25 -1.06 13.64 19.82
N SER A 26 -0.02 13.53 19.00
CA SER A 26 0.65 12.27 18.66
C SER A 26 1.12 11.49 19.89
N ALA A 27 1.72 12.18 20.87
CA ALA A 27 2.13 11.56 22.13
C ALA A 27 0.94 11.04 22.95
N THR A 28 -0.15 11.81 23.01
CA THR A 28 -1.37 11.43 23.73
C THR A 28 -2.03 10.19 23.11
N ILE A 29 -2.14 10.16 21.77
CA ILE A 29 -2.68 8.98 21.07
C ILE A 29 -1.81 7.75 21.32
N LYS A 30 -0.47 7.86 21.26
CA LYS A 30 0.43 6.74 21.58
C LYS A 30 0.23 6.22 23.01
N SER A 31 0.07 7.12 23.97
CA SER A 31 -0.20 6.73 25.36
C SER A 31 -1.50 5.93 25.45
N TYR A 32 -2.57 6.42 24.80
CA TYR A 32 -3.86 5.74 24.77
C TYR A 32 -3.80 4.38 24.07
N GLN A 33 -3.14 4.28 22.92
CA GLN A 33 -2.92 3.03 22.20
C GLN A 33 -2.17 2.00 23.07
N SER A 34 -1.17 2.45 23.83
CA SER A 34 -0.41 1.59 24.73
C SER A 34 -1.20 1.16 25.97
N GLU A 35 -2.06 2.01 26.51
CA GLU A 35 -2.91 1.68 27.67
C GLU A 35 -4.03 0.70 27.30
N MET A 36 -4.59 0.84 26.10
CA MET A 36 -5.71 0.03 25.61
C MET A 36 -5.27 -1.20 24.81
N ASP A 37 -3.96 -1.37 24.56
CA ASP A 37 -3.39 -2.40 23.68
C ASP A 37 -4.09 -2.48 22.32
N LEU A 38 -4.41 -1.30 21.75
CA LEU A 38 -5.15 -1.16 20.49
C LEU A 38 -4.37 -0.29 19.51
N ASP A 39 -4.25 -0.75 18.27
CA ASP A 39 -3.70 0.05 17.19
C ASP A 39 -4.81 0.86 16.50
N LEU A 40 -4.77 2.18 16.66
CA LEU A 40 -5.69 3.13 16.01
C LEU A 40 -5.19 3.62 14.65
N ALA A 41 -3.96 3.29 14.26
CA ALA A 41 -3.39 3.69 12.97
C ALA A 41 -3.75 2.73 11.84
N VAL A 42 -4.55 1.70 12.13
CA VAL A 42 -5.02 0.71 11.15
C VAL A 42 -6.07 1.29 10.22
N ASP A 43 -6.14 0.74 9.01
CA ASP A 43 -7.11 1.13 8.00
C ASP A 43 -8.54 0.91 8.51
N MET A 44 -9.40 1.93 8.34
CA MET A 44 -10.81 1.91 8.76
C MET A 44 -11.68 1.09 7.80
N VAL A 45 -11.12 0.62 6.68
CA VAL A 45 -11.80 -0.28 5.75
C VAL A 45 -11.58 -1.73 6.20
N PRO A 46 -12.64 -2.46 6.61
CA PRO A 46 -12.50 -3.86 6.98
C PRO A 46 -11.89 -4.63 5.80
N PRO A 47 -10.82 -5.43 6.03
CA PRO A 47 -10.06 -6.03 4.94
C PRO A 47 -10.95 -7.00 4.16
N LYS A 48 -11.21 -6.69 2.87
CA LYS A 48 -12.00 -7.54 1.96
C LYS A 48 -11.40 -8.93 1.79
N ASP A 49 -10.09 -8.99 1.61
CA ASP A 49 -9.34 -10.22 1.41
C ASP A 49 -8.03 -10.18 2.23
N PRO A 50 -7.67 -11.26 2.95
CA PRO A 50 -6.46 -11.30 3.78
C PRO A 50 -5.16 -11.30 2.96
N TYR A 51 -5.24 -11.60 1.66
CA TYR A 51 -4.12 -11.58 0.73
C TYR A 51 -4.41 -10.64 -0.42
N ILE A 52 -3.37 -9.93 -0.88
CA ILE A 52 -3.44 -8.98 -1.97
C ILE A 52 -2.32 -9.23 -2.98
N LYS A 53 -2.60 -8.89 -4.24
CA LYS A 53 -1.63 -8.95 -5.34
C LYS A 53 -0.98 -7.58 -5.52
N VAL A 54 0.33 -7.53 -5.35
CA VAL A 54 1.11 -6.28 -5.42
C VAL A 54 2.17 -6.37 -6.51
N ARG A 55 2.44 -5.24 -7.17
CA ARG A 55 3.55 -5.09 -8.11
C ARG A 55 4.63 -4.25 -7.47
N VAL A 56 5.86 -4.76 -7.48
CA VAL A 56 7.04 -4.06 -6.96
C VAL A 56 7.49 -3.01 -7.97
N LEU A 57 7.69 -1.78 -7.49
CA LEU A 57 8.09 -0.64 -8.32
C LEU A 57 9.61 -0.51 -8.44
N ASP A 58 10.34 -0.82 -7.38
CA ASP A 58 11.80 -0.74 -7.35
C ASP A 58 12.43 -1.91 -6.58
N ASP A 59 13.71 -2.21 -6.86
CA ASP A 59 14.37 -3.39 -6.30
C ASP A 59 14.76 -3.15 -4.83
N ILE A 60 14.17 -3.94 -3.92
CA ILE A 60 14.43 -3.86 -2.47
C ILE A 60 15.29 -5.05 -2.02
N GLY A 61 15.30 -6.13 -2.81
CA GLY A 61 15.98 -7.38 -2.48
C GLY A 61 15.14 -8.30 -1.60
N SER A 62 15.80 -9.15 -0.81
CA SER A 62 15.12 -10.11 0.07
C SER A 62 14.69 -9.49 1.38
N VAL A 63 13.40 -9.59 1.66
CA VAL A 63 12.77 -8.97 2.83
C VAL A 63 12.06 -10.05 3.66
N ALA A 64 12.15 -9.94 4.98
CA ALA A 64 11.52 -10.88 5.90
C ALA A 64 10.05 -10.49 6.09
N LEU A 65 9.13 -11.35 5.66
CA LEU A 65 7.70 -11.22 5.90
C LEU A 65 7.30 -12.08 7.11
N SER A 66 6.02 -12.02 7.49
CA SER A 66 5.50 -12.73 8.66
C SER A 66 5.67 -14.25 8.60
N ASP A 67 5.64 -14.83 7.39
CA ASP A 67 5.68 -16.28 7.18
C ASP A 67 6.91 -16.74 6.40
N GLN A 68 7.44 -15.90 5.50
CA GLN A 68 8.45 -16.30 4.52
C GLN A 68 9.45 -15.16 4.25
N ILE A 69 10.62 -15.48 3.70
CA ILE A 69 11.52 -14.48 3.12
C ILE A 69 11.17 -14.37 1.64
N ALA A 70 10.71 -13.20 1.20
CA ALA A 70 10.34 -12.95 -0.19
C ALA A 70 11.35 -12.00 -0.85
N ASN A 71 11.68 -12.28 -2.11
CA ASN A 71 12.53 -11.39 -2.90
C ASN A 71 11.67 -10.38 -3.65
N LEU A 72 11.70 -9.12 -3.19
CA LEU A 72 11.03 -7.99 -3.83
C LEU A 72 11.92 -7.44 -4.96
N ALA A 73 11.98 -8.18 -6.05
CA ALA A 73 12.67 -7.77 -7.27
C ALA A 73 11.84 -6.73 -8.04
N ARG A 74 12.51 -5.81 -8.75
CA ARG A 74 11.81 -4.79 -9.56
C ARG A 74 10.81 -5.42 -10.53
N HIS A 75 9.59 -4.86 -10.60
CA HIS A 75 8.45 -5.34 -11.39
C HIS A 75 7.92 -6.74 -11.04
N ALA A 76 8.47 -7.41 -10.01
CA ALA A 76 7.92 -8.68 -9.55
C ALA A 76 6.48 -8.49 -9.06
N ILE A 77 5.65 -9.48 -9.36
CA ILE A 77 4.27 -9.52 -8.90
C ILE A 77 4.17 -10.58 -7.82
N LEU A 78 3.85 -10.17 -6.61
CA LEU A 78 3.82 -11.04 -5.43
C LEU A 78 2.42 -11.10 -4.85
N PHE A 79 2.08 -12.25 -4.27
CA PHE A 79 0.85 -12.43 -3.52
C PHE A 79 1.19 -12.46 -2.04
N LEU A 80 0.88 -11.36 -1.35
CA LEU A 80 1.30 -11.12 0.02
C LEU A 80 0.10 -10.97 0.94
N ARG A 81 0.29 -11.25 2.24
CA ARG A 81 -0.68 -10.86 3.25
C ARG A 81 -0.82 -9.35 3.26
N ARG A 82 -2.04 -8.87 3.42
CA ARG A 82 -2.34 -7.45 3.41
C ARG A 82 -1.55 -6.69 4.48
N THR A 83 -1.44 -7.24 5.69
CA THR A 83 -0.65 -6.66 6.80
C THR A 83 0.81 -6.40 6.42
N ASP A 84 1.44 -7.35 5.74
CA ASP A 84 2.84 -7.27 5.37
C ASP A 84 3.04 -6.26 4.24
N ALA A 85 2.12 -6.26 3.27
CA ALA A 85 2.15 -5.35 2.14
C ALA A 85 1.79 -3.89 2.51
N GLU A 86 0.88 -3.68 3.46
CA GLU A 86 0.45 -2.35 3.91
C GLU A 86 1.62 -1.49 4.37
N THR A 87 2.58 -2.07 5.12
CA THR A 87 3.78 -1.36 5.58
C THR A 87 4.56 -0.73 4.41
N TYR A 88 4.64 -1.42 3.27
CA TYR A 88 5.35 -0.93 2.08
C TYR A 88 4.47 -0.05 1.17
N ILE A 89 3.16 -0.28 1.16
CA ILE A 89 2.19 0.54 0.40
C ILE A 89 2.01 1.91 1.05
N SER A 90 1.94 1.99 2.39
CA SER A 90 1.83 3.26 3.13
C SER A 90 3.05 4.16 2.93
N GLN A 91 4.20 3.59 2.56
CA GLN A 91 5.40 4.34 2.20
C GLN A 91 5.37 4.83 0.75
N VAL A 92 4.37 4.45 -0.07
CA VAL A 92 4.09 4.84 -1.48
C VAL A 92 5.22 4.55 -2.48
N VAL A 93 6.40 4.16 -2.01
CA VAL A 93 7.64 4.10 -2.80
C VAL A 93 7.82 2.74 -3.49
N TYR A 94 7.20 1.68 -2.98
CA TYR A 94 7.64 0.31 -3.31
C TYR A 94 6.59 -0.58 -3.98
N LEU A 95 5.30 -0.41 -3.69
CA LEU A 95 4.26 -1.34 -4.13
C LEU A 95 3.04 -0.60 -4.68
N ASN A 96 2.49 -1.10 -5.79
CA ASN A 96 1.16 -0.74 -6.28
C ASN A 96 0.18 -1.90 -6.14
N PHE A 97 -1.07 -1.59 -5.77
CA PHE A 97 -2.17 -2.54 -5.84
C PHE A 97 -2.44 -2.91 -7.30
N VAL A 98 -2.30 -4.19 -7.63
CA VAL A 98 -2.82 -4.72 -8.90
C VAL A 98 -4.30 -5.00 -8.65
N SER A 99 -5.14 -3.98 -8.79
CA SER A 99 -6.59 -4.14 -8.74
C SER A 99 -7.02 -5.17 -9.79
N ILE A 100 -7.55 -6.30 -9.33
CA ILE A 100 -8.12 -7.35 -10.19
C ILE A 100 -9.48 -6.96 -10.80
N HIS A 101 -9.94 -5.71 -10.64
CA HIS A 101 -11.06 -5.21 -11.46
C HIS A 101 -10.55 -4.72 -12.81
N THR A 102 -10.29 -5.71 -13.65
CA THR A 102 -9.89 -5.60 -15.04
C THR A 102 -11.14 -5.29 -15.87
N PRO A 103 -11.17 -4.20 -16.66
CA PRO A 103 -12.27 -3.93 -17.58
C PRO A 103 -12.07 -4.79 -18.83
N TRP A 104 -12.26 -6.11 -18.72
CA TRP A 104 -12.37 -6.95 -19.90
C TRP A 104 -13.68 -6.61 -20.60
N VAL A 105 -13.61 -6.24 -21.87
CA VAL A 105 -14.78 -6.10 -22.72
C VAL A 105 -14.79 -7.28 -23.67
N VAL A 106 -15.86 -8.08 -23.62
CA VAL A 106 -16.07 -9.16 -24.59
C VAL A 106 -16.58 -8.52 -25.89
N GLY A 107 -15.77 -8.60 -26.94
CA GLY A 107 -16.14 -8.08 -28.26
C GLY A 107 -17.21 -8.94 -28.96
N PRO A 108 -17.82 -8.45 -30.05
CA PRO A 108 -18.92 -9.12 -30.76
C PRO A 108 -18.57 -10.50 -31.36
N ASN A 109 -17.29 -10.90 -31.34
CA ASN A 109 -16.81 -12.20 -31.82
C ASN A 109 -16.21 -13.08 -30.71
N ASN A 110 -16.58 -12.86 -29.45
CA ASN A 110 -16.06 -13.61 -28.30
C ASN A 110 -14.54 -13.45 -28.07
N ILE A 111 -13.99 -12.35 -28.57
CA ILE A 111 -12.59 -11.95 -28.43
C ILE A 111 -12.46 -11.21 -27.10
N ILE A 112 -11.51 -11.64 -26.26
CA ILE A 112 -11.17 -10.97 -25.00
C ILE A 112 -10.12 -9.89 -25.30
N LEU A 113 -10.52 -8.63 -25.17
CA LEU A 113 -9.61 -7.50 -25.32
C LEU A 113 -9.13 -7.05 -23.93
N GLY A 114 -7.82 -7.10 -23.72
CA GLY A 114 -7.12 -6.55 -22.57
C GLY A 114 -6.58 -5.15 -22.86
N ARG A 115 -6.35 -4.34 -21.83
CA ARG A 115 -5.65 -3.07 -21.97
C ARG A 115 -4.19 -3.27 -21.59
N ASP A 116 -3.26 -2.92 -22.48
CA ASP A 116 -1.82 -3.00 -22.23
C ASP A 116 -1.32 -1.88 -21.29
N GLU A 117 -0.02 -1.91 -20.96
CA GLU A 117 0.63 -0.96 -20.06
C GLU A 117 0.64 0.50 -20.58
N GLN A 118 0.33 0.72 -21.86
CA GLN A 118 0.23 2.04 -22.51
C GLN A 118 -1.22 2.49 -22.69
N GLY A 119 -2.18 1.66 -22.27
CA GLY A 119 -3.60 1.98 -22.37
C GLY A 119 -4.24 1.63 -23.71
N LEU A 120 -3.53 0.94 -24.61
CA LEU A 120 -4.05 0.47 -25.89
C LEU A 120 -4.76 -0.89 -25.72
N MET A 121 -5.73 -1.16 -26.59
CA MET A 121 -6.51 -2.40 -26.57
C MET A 121 -5.75 -3.49 -27.33
N GLU A 122 -5.34 -4.55 -26.64
CA GLU A 122 -4.65 -5.71 -27.21
C GLU A 122 -5.52 -6.97 -27.08
N GLU A 123 -5.51 -7.80 -28.11
CA GLU A 123 -6.23 -9.07 -28.14
C GLU A 123 -5.46 -10.14 -27.35
N LEU A 124 -6.10 -10.71 -26.32
CA LEU A 124 -5.51 -11.81 -25.57
C LEU A 124 -5.81 -13.13 -26.29
N THR A 125 -4.80 -13.67 -26.97
CA THR A 125 -4.83 -15.07 -27.45
C THR A 125 -4.19 -15.95 -26.37
N ASP A 126 -4.82 -17.09 -26.06
CA ASP A 126 -4.32 -18.12 -25.11
C ASP A 126 -2.85 -18.53 -25.36
#